data_AF-R1DQP1-F1
#
_entry.id   AF-R1DQP1-F1
#
_cell.length_a   1.000
_cell.length_b   1.000
_cell.length_c   1.000
_cell.angle_alpha   90.00
_cell.angle_beta   90.00
_cell.angle_gamma   90.00
#
_symmetry.space_group_name_H-M   'P 1'
#
loop_
_entity.id
_entity.type
_entity.pdbx_description
1 polymer ?
#
loop_
_entity_poly.entity_id
_entity_poly.type
_entity_poly.pdbx_seq_one_letter_code
_entity_poly.pdbx_strand_id
1 'polypeptide(L)'
;MKGKVVERPQHMLMRVAIGIHKTDLDAADDSIEGIFETLKLCAQISKSAGGIGLSVHDIRAQGSYIKGSGGSSNGLVPMLRVFDNTARYVDQGGGKRKGAFACYLEPWHADILSFLDLKKNHGKEEQRARDLFYALWVSDLFMKRVEANGEWSLFCPNEAPRLYETWGEEFEGLYTQYEAEGKARHTMPAQQLWFAILDSQIETGVPYMLYKDSANRKSNQQNLGTIRCSNLCTEIIEYTSPDEVAVCNLASLALPSFVADKDTFDHQKLYDVTYIVTRNLNRVIDANFYPAVEAERSNMKHRPIGLGVQGLADVFIKMRHPFDSDEARAINREIFETIYYAALCCSCDLAAKEGHYESYPGSPASKGTLQFDMWGVTPTSRWNWEELRSRIAQHGLRNSLLCAPMPTASTAQILGNNECFEPYTSNIYTRRVLAGEFAVVNQHLLKDLMERDLVCLSGVDLCCSDN
;
A
#
# COMPACT_ATOMS: atom_id res chain seq x y z
N MET A 1 17.43 -24.13 -25.98
CA MET A 1 17.69 -23.55 -24.64
C MET A 1 16.36 -23.23 -23.92
N LYS A 2 15.41 -24.16 -23.84
CA LYS A 2 14.18 -23.95 -23.06
C LYS A 2 14.40 -24.57 -21.67
N GLY A 3 14.24 -23.77 -20.60
CA GLY A 3 14.25 -24.25 -19.20
C GLY A 3 15.60 -24.29 -18.46
N LYS A 4 16.71 -23.81 -19.04
CA LYS A 4 18.00 -23.65 -18.32
C LYS A 4 18.17 -22.20 -17.86
N VAL A 5 18.73 -21.99 -16.67
CA VAL A 5 19.12 -20.66 -16.18
C VAL A 5 20.24 -20.12 -17.08
N VAL A 6 20.01 -18.96 -17.69
CA VAL A 6 20.97 -18.30 -18.61
C VAL A 6 21.50 -16.97 -18.07
N GLU A 7 20.88 -16.42 -17.01
CA GLU A 7 21.31 -15.19 -16.35
C GLU A 7 21.91 -15.51 -14.96
N ARG A 8 23.11 -14.99 -14.68
CA ARG A 8 23.67 -14.93 -13.33
C ARG A 8 23.02 -13.77 -12.55
N PRO A 9 23.00 -13.77 -11.20
CA PRO A 9 22.49 -12.64 -10.43
C PRO A 9 23.05 -11.28 -10.88
N GLN A 10 24.35 -11.20 -11.16
CA GLN A 10 25.01 -9.98 -11.64
C GLN A 10 24.51 -9.51 -13.02
N HIS A 11 24.16 -10.44 -13.93
CA HIS A 11 23.58 -10.08 -15.23
C HIS A 11 22.14 -9.55 -15.06
N MET A 12 21.36 -10.14 -14.15
CA MET A 12 20.02 -9.66 -13.81
C MET A 12 20.08 -8.25 -13.22
N LEU A 13 20.99 -7.99 -12.27
CA LEU A 13 21.20 -6.66 -11.70
C LEU A 13 21.60 -5.62 -12.76
N MET A 14 22.50 -5.98 -13.67
CA MET A 14 22.90 -5.11 -14.78
C MET A 14 21.73 -4.83 -15.73
N ARG A 15 20.90 -5.83 -16.04
CA ARG A 15 19.70 -5.63 -16.87
C ARG A 15 18.63 -4.78 -16.18
N VAL A 16 18.42 -4.97 -14.87
CA VAL A 16 17.49 -4.13 -14.09
C VAL A 16 18.00 -2.69 -14.04
N ALA A 17 19.31 -2.47 -13.87
CA ALA A 17 19.91 -1.14 -13.98
C ALA A 17 19.68 -0.49 -15.37
N ILE A 18 19.32 -1.29 -16.38
CA ILE A 18 18.98 -0.87 -17.74
C ILE A 18 17.46 -0.72 -17.98
N GLY A 19 16.53 -1.29 -17.18
CA GLY A 19 15.08 -1.10 -17.43
C GLY A 19 14.07 -1.59 -16.36
N ILE A 20 13.38 -0.68 -15.66
CA ILE A 20 12.49 -0.97 -14.51
C ILE A 20 11.01 -0.54 -14.78
N HIS A 21 10.00 -1.13 -14.09
CA HIS A 21 8.53 -1.06 -14.39
C HIS A 21 7.48 -1.31 -13.24
N LYS A 22 6.22 -0.79 -13.45
CA LYS A 22 4.80 -1.24 -13.09
C LYS A 22 3.90 -0.61 -11.96
N THR A 23 2.54 -0.81 -12.07
CA THR A 23 1.36 0.11 -11.84
C THR A 23 0.08 -0.47 -11.12
N ASP A 24 -0.91 0.35 -10.66
CA ASP A 24 -2.24 0.05 -9.98
C ASP A 24 -3.49 0.66 -10.71
N LEU A 25 -4.79 0.58 -10.24
CA LEU A 25 -6.07 0.95 -10.95
C LEU A 25 -7.26 1.47 -10.09
N ASP A 26 -8.36 1.94 -10.74
CA ASP A 26 -9.69 2.26 -10.18
C ASP A 26 -10.86 1.76 -11.06
N ALA A 27 -12.11 1.77 -10.54
CA ALA A 27 -13.32 1.41 -11.28
C ALA A 27 -13.95 2.59 -12.05
N ALA A 28 -14.30 2.36 -13.31
CA ALA A 28 -15.05 3.26 -14.17
C ALA A 28 -16.56 2.99 -14.02
N ASP A 29 -17.30 3.89 -13.39
CA ASP A 29 -18.77 4.11 -13.48
C ASP A 29 -19.75 2.96 -13.07
N ASP A 30 -20.87 3.33 -12.43
CA ASP A 30 -21.96 2.42 -11.96
C ASP A 30 -22.90 1.98 -13.09
N SER A 31 -22.31 1.39 -14.12
CA SER A 31 -22.97 0.85 -15.30
C SER A 31 -22.35 -0.49 -15.70
N ILE A 32 -23.05 -1.30 -16.49
CA ILE A 32 -22.50 -2.56 -17.00
C ILE A 32 -21.26 -2.29 -17.88
N GLU A 33 -21.31 -1.25 -18.71
CA GLU A 33 -20.18 -0.86 -19.55
C GLU A 33 -18.96 -0.49 -18.71
N GLY A 34 -19.15 0.36 -17.71
CA GLY A 34 -18.11 0.77 -16.78
C GLY A 34 -17.48 -0.38 -16.00
N ILE A 35 -18.31 -1.25 -15.42
CA ILE A 35 -17.86 -2.45 -14.68
C ILE A 35 -17.01 -3.37 -15.57
N PHE A 36 -17.42 -3.60 -16.82
CA PHE A 36 -16.69 -4.49 -17.73
C PHE A 36 -15.43 -3.84 -18.33
N GLU A 37 -15.40 -2.53 -18.57
CA GLU A 37 -14.16 -1.83 -18.92
C GLU A 37 -13.16 -1.87 -17.77
N THR A 38 -13.61 -1.68 -16.53
CA THR A 38 -12.79 -1.87 -15.32
C THR A 38 -12.23 -3.29 -15.22
N LEU A 39 -13.06 -4.30 -15.47
CA LEU A 39 -12.66 -5.70 -15.41
C LEU A 39 -11.59 -6.03 -16.47
N LYS A 40 -11.78 -5.51 -17.69
CA LYS A 40 -10.81 -5.64 -18.79
C LYS A 40 -9.47 -4.99 -18.42
N LEU A 41 -9.52 -3.80 -17.84
CA LEU A 41 -8.36 -3.08 -17.35
C LEU A 41 -7.63 -3.89 -16.25
N CYS A 42 -8.36 -4.43 -15.27
CA CYS A 42 -7.81 -5.33 -14.26
C CYS A 42 -7.15 -6.58 -14.87
N ALA A 43 -7.76 -7.18 -15.89
CA ALA A 43 -7.19 -8.31 -16.60
C ALA A 43 -5.88 -7.95 -17.33
N GLN A 44 -5.80 -6.77 -17.97
CA GLN A 44 -4.59 -6.29 -18.65
C GLN A 44 -3.43 -6.06 -17.68
N ILE A 45 -3.72 -5.51 -16.49
CA ILE A 45 -2.72 -5.27 -15.44
C ILE A 45 -2.30 -6.58 -14.79
N SER A 46 -3.24 -7.47 -14.48
CA SER A 46 -2.93 -8.80 -13.93
C SER A 46 -2.06 -9.62 -14.89
N LYS A 47 -2.37 -9.61 -16.20
CA LYS A 47 -1.53 -10.23 -17.24
C LYS A 47 -0.09 -9.73 -17.21
N SER A 48 0.07 -8.46 -16.83
CA SER A 48 1.35 -7.79 -16.67
C SER A 48 2.02 -8.04 -15.31
N ALA A 49 1.49 -8.93 -14.47
CA ALA A 49 1.96 -9.23 -13.12
C ALA A 49 1.83 -8.06 -12.11
N GLY A 50 0.88 -7.15 -12.33
CA GLY A 50 0.52 -6.12 -11.37
C GLY A 50 -0.48 -6.64 -10.32
N GLY A 51 -0.30 -6.21 -9.07
CA GLY A 51 -1.37 -6.25 -8.06
C GLY A 51 -2.29 -5.04 -8.26
N ILE A 52 -3.51 -5.10 -7.74
CA ILE A 52 -4.51 -4.03 -7.91
C ILE A 52 -5.18 -3.73 -6.58
N GLY A 53 -5.25 -2.46 -6.19
CA GLY A 53 -6.32 -1.94 -5.32
C GLY A 53 -7.51 -1.50 -6.17
N LEU A 54 -8.74 -1.77 -5.72
CA LEU A 54 -9.95 -1.45 -6.48
C LEU A 54 -11.01 -0.84 -5.54
N SER A 55 -11.29 0.44 -5.68
CA SER A 55 -12.46 1.07 -5.07
C SER A 55 -13.75 0.51 -5.69
N VAL A 56 -14.73 0.11 -4.86
CA VAL A 56 -16.06 -0.34 -5.31
C VAL A 56 -17.21 0.39 -4.61
N HIS A 57 -16.93 1.55 -4.02
CA HIS A 57 -17.89 2.34 -3.20
C HIS A 57 -19.07 2.92 -3.99
N ASP A 58 -18.86 3.13 -5.29
CA ASP A 58 -19.76 3.81 -6.22
C ASP A 58 -20.78 2.87 -6.88
N ILE A 59 -20.58 1.56 -6.76
CA ILE A 59 -21.48 0.55 -7.32
C ILE A 59 -22.74 0.40 -6.46
N ARG A 60 -23.92 0.47 -7.09
CA ARG A 60 -25.20 0.42 -6.36
C ARG A 60 -25.40 -0.89 -5.59
N ALA A 61 -25.93 -0.77 -4.37
CA ALA A 61 -26.22 -1.90 -3.49
C ALA A 61 -27.32 -2.83 -4.01
N GLN A 62 -27.45 -4.02 -3.40
CA GLN A 62 -28.50 -4.98 -3.72
C GLN A 62 -29.91 -4.38 -3.58
N GLY A 63 -30.81 -4.69 -4.51
CA GLY A 63 -32.19 -4.19 -4.50
C GLY A 63 -32.38 -2.78 -5.07
N SER A 64 -31.29 -2.09 -5.46
CA SER A 64 -31.37 -0.76 -6.07
C SER A 64 -32.02 -0.78 -7.45
N TYR A 65 -32.88 0.19 -7.73
CA TYR A 65 -33.58 0.29 -9.01
C TYR A 65 -32.62 0.49 -10.19
N ILE A 66 -32.88 -0.18 -11.31
CA ILE A 66 -32.15 -0.03 -12.58
C ILE A 66 -33.11 0.56 -13.62
N LYS A 67 -32.94 1.86 -13.90
CA LYS A 67 -33.82 2.60 -14.82
C LYS A 67 -33.90 1.99 -16.22
N GLY A 68 -32.79 1.47 -16.76
CA GLY A 68 -32.73 0.94 -18.13
C GLY A 68 -33.45 -0.39 -18.33
N SER A 69 -33.42 -1.28 -17.35
CA SER A 69 -34.04 -2.62 -17.43
C SER A 69 -35.38 -2.73 -16.71
N GLY A 70 -35.74 -1.73 -15.88
CA GLY A 70 -36.90 -1.79 -14.99
C GLY A 70 -36.73 -2.79 -13.82
N GLY A 71 -35.54 -3.39 -13.68
CA GLY A 71 -35.22 -4.38 -12.66
C GLY A 71 -34.56 -3.80 -11.40
N SER A 72 -34.05 -4.69 -10.56
CA SER A 72 -33.28 -4.36 -9.36
C SER A 72 -31.85 -4.91 -9.45
N SER A 73 -30.89 -4.20 -8.86
CA SER A 73 -29.49 -4.62 -8.77
C SER A 73 -29.33 -5.85 -7.89
N ASN A 74 -28.38 -6.71 -8.25
CA ASN A 74 -27.97 -7.83 -7.41
C ASN A 74 -26.86 -7.46 -6.40
N GLY A 75 -26.39 -6.21 -6.41
CA GLY A 75 -25.39 -5.68 -5.48
C GLY A 75 -23.96 -6.10 -5.77
N LEU A 76 -23.07 -5.86 -4.81
CA LEU A 76 -21.63 -6.08 -4.94
C LEU A 76 -21.24 -7.56 -5.08
N VAL A 77 -21.92 -8.47 -4.37
CA VAL A 77 -21.49 -9.87 -4.27
C VAL A 77 -21.38 -10.56 -5.64
N PRO A 78 -22.39 -10.52 -6.53
CA PRO A 78 -22.27 -11.15 -7.85
C PRO A 78 -21.25 -10.45 -8.74
N MET A 79 -21.10 -9.13 -8.64
CA MET A 79 -20.07 -8.39 -9.37
C MET A 79 -18.67 -8.87 -8.96
N LEU A 80 -18.38 -8.90 -7.66
CA LEU A 80 -17.07 -9.31 -7.13
C LEU A 80 -16.75 -10.77 -7.46
N ARG A 81 -17.75 -11.65 -7.62
CA ARG A 81 -17.52 -13.01 -8.13
C ARG A 81 -17.00 -13.04 -9.57
N VAL A 82 -17.35 -12.07 -10.41
CA VAL A 82 -16.78 -11.95 -11.76
C VAL A 82 -15.31 -11.52 -11.69
N PHE A 83 -14.97 -10.60 -10.80
CA PHE A 83 -13.59 -10.18 -10.54
C PHE A 83 -12.75 -11.33 -9.95
N ASP A 84 -13.31 -12.08 -9.00
CA ASP A 84 -12.68 -13.27 -8.40
C ASP A 84 -12.32 -14.33 -9.44
N ASN A 85 -13.27 -14.66 -10.31
CA ASN A 85 -13.02 -15.60 -11.41
C ASN A 85 -11.99 -15.06 -12.42
N THR A 86 -11.97 -13.75 -12.66
CA THR A 86 -10.96 -13.10 -13.51
C THR A 86 -9.57 -13.17 -12.88
N ALA A 87 -9.45 -12.89 -11.58
CA ALA A 87 -8.18 -13.01 -10.83
C ALA A 87 -7.61 -14.42 -10.87
N ARG A 88 -8.49 -15.43 -10.81
CA ARG A 88 -8.14 -16.85 -10.94
C ARG A 88 -7.77 -17.26 -12.37
N TYR A 89 -8.45 -16.72 -13.38
CA TYR A 89 -8.23 -17.04 -14.78
C TYR A 89 -6.94 -16.41 -15.32
N VAL A 90 -6.72 -15.13 -15.03
CA VAL A 90 -5.54 -14.38 -15.48
C VAL A 90 -4.40 -14.58 -14.48
N ASP A 91 -3.81 -15.78 -14.52
CA ASP A 91 -2.61 -16.06 -13.75
C ASP A 91 -1.40 -15.28 -14.30
N GLN A 92 -0.58 -14.78 -13.39
CA GLN A 92 0.61 -14.03 -13.71
C GLN A 92 1.70 -15.02 -14.14
N GLY A 93 2.03 -15.01 -15.44
CA GLY A 93 3.22 -15.66 -15.97
C GLY A 93 3.14 -17.19 -16.15
N GLY A 94 1.96 -17.76 -16.43
CA GLY A 94 1.78 -19.17 -16.77
C GLY A 94 1.78 -20.10 -15.56
N GLY A 95 0.99 -19.75 -14.55
CA GLY A 95 0.80 -20.51 -13.32
C GLY A 95 1.77 -20.18 -12.18
N LYS A 96 2.62 -19.14 -12.32
CA LYS A 96 3.62 -18.79 -11.31
C LYS A 96 3.06 -17.99 -10.13
N ARG A 97 2.02 -17.17 -10.34
CA ARG A 97 1.33 -16.41 -9.29
C ARG A 97 -0.11 -16.12 -9.71
N LYS A 98 -1.09 -16.26 -8.82
CA LYS A 98 -2.48 -15.86 -9.10
C LYS A 98 -2.58 -14.33 -9.22
N GLY A 99 -3.56 -13.83 -9.98
CA GLY A 99 -3.92 -12.40 -9.92
C GLY A 99 -4.35 -12.04 -8.50
N ALA A 100 -4.05 -10.81 -8.06
CA ALA A 100 -4.31 -10.37 -6.69
C ALA A 100 -4.94 -8.98 -6.69
N PHE A 101 -6.22 -8.91 -6.37
CA PHE A 101 -6.99 -7.66 -6.31
C PHE A 101 -7.48 -7.45 -4.87
N ALA A 102 -7.23 -6.28 -4.30
CA ALA A 102 -7.83 -5.84 -3.03
C ALA A 102 -9.00 -4.91 -3.31
N CYS A 103 -10.21 -5.35 -2.97
CA CYS A 103 -11.40 -4.53 -3.08
C CYS A 103 -11.57 -3.67 -1.83
N TYR A 104 -11.77 -2.37 -2.03
CA TYR A 104 -11.96 -1.37 -0.98
C TYR A 104 -13.43 -0.99 -0.91
N LEU A 105 -14.02 -1.04 0.28
CA LEU A 105 -15.39 -0.61 0.55
C LEU A 105 -15.47 0.32 1.75
N GLU A 106 -16.24 1.42 1.65
CA GLU A 106 -16.53 2.28 2.80
C GLU A 106 -17.64 1.65 3.69
N PRO A 107 -17.51 1.70 5.03
CA PRO A 107 -18.45 1.03 5.95
C PRO A 107 -19.90 1.49 5.91
N TRP A 108 -20.21 2.61 5.24
CA TRP A 108 -21.59 3.08 5.06
C TRP A 108 -22.33 2.36 3.94
N HIS A 109 -21.65 1.57 3.11
CA HIS A 109 -22.28 0.93 1.96
C HIS A 109 -23.28 -0.15 2.39
N ALA A 110 -24.48 -0.19 1.79
CA ALA A 110 -25.55 -1.10 2.20
C ALA A 110 -25.24 -2.60 2.03
N ASP A 111 -24.28 -2.96 1.20
CA ASP A 111 -23.81 -4.36 1.04
C ASP A 111 -22.65 -4.72 2.01
N ILE A 112 -22.29 -3.87 2.99
CA ILE A 112 -21.10 -4.05 3.83
C ILE A 112 -21.05 -5.39 4.58
N LEU A 113 -22.18 -5.86 5.15
CA LEU A 113 -22.20 -7.12 5.89
C LEU A 113 -21.90 -8.31 4.97
N SER A 114 -22.50 -8.32 3.78
CA SER A 114 -22.24 -9.35 2.76
C SER A 114 -20.80 -9.28 2.25
N PHE A 115 -20.22 -8.08 2.14
CA PHE A 115 -18.83 -7.88 1.75
C PHE A 115 -17.86 -8.49 2.77
N LEU A 116 -18.12 -8.34 4.07
CA LEU A 116 -17.31 -8.92 5.16
C LEU A 116 -17.32 -10.46 5.17
N ASP A 117 -18.32 -11.10 4.57
CA ASP A 117 -18.44 -12.55 4.51
C ASP A 117 -17.76 -13.19 3.28
N LEU A 118 -17.35 -12.40 2.28
CA LEU A 118 -16.91 -12.93 0.98
C LEU A 118 -15.68 -13.84 1.04
N LYS A 119 -14.79 -13.63 2.02
CA LYS A 119 -13.58 -14.44 2.23
C LYS A 119 -13.76 -15.62 3.19
N LYS A 120 -14.88 -15.70 3.90
CA LYS A 120 -15.11 -16.75 4.90
C LYS A 120 -15.12 -18.14 4.25
N ASN A 121 -14.55 -19.12 4.94
CA ASN A 121 -14.45 -20.48 4.41
C ASN A 121 -15.82 -21.18 4.40
N HIS A 122 -16.66 -20.96 5.42
CA HIS A 122 -18.02 -21.50 5.50
C HIS A 122 -19.03 -20.63 4.75
N GLY A 123 -20.23 -21.17 4.51
CA GLY A 123 -21.35 -20.51 3.83
C GLY A 123 -21.54 -20.96 2.38
N LYS A 124 -22.46 -20.29 1.66
CA LYS A 124 -22.84 -20.65 0.29
C LYS A 124 -21.79 -20.16 -0.71
N GLU A 125 -21.36 -21.01 -1.64
CA GLU A 125 -20.37 -20.66 -2.66
C GLU A 125 -20.81 -19.50 -3.56
N GLU A 126 -22.11 -19.33 -3.78
CA GLU A 126 -22.63 -18.21 -4.58
C GLU A 126 -22.47 -16.85 -3.89
N GLN A 127 -22.10 -16.85 -2.61
CA GLN A 127 -21.89 -15.69 -1.76
C GLN A 127 -20.42 -15.53 -1.34
N ARG A 128 -19.48 -16.12 -2.10
CA ARG A 128 -18.04 -16.13 -1.78
C ARG A 128 -17.21 -15.71 -2.97
N ALA A 129 -16.08 -15.07 -2.68
CA ALA A 129 -15.06 -14.63 -3.64
C ALA A 129 -13.68 -14.66 -2.93
N ARG A 130 -13.15 -15.87 -2.70
CA ARG A 130 -12.05 -16.08 -1.76
C ARG A 130 -10.66 -15.77 -2.34
N ASP A 131 -10.54 -15.70 -3.67
CA ASP A 131 -9.29 -15.37 -4.35
C ASP A 131 -9.02 -13.84 -4.34
N LEU A 132 -10.02 -13.01 -4.02
CA LEU A 132 -9.87 -11.58 -3.78
C LEU A 132 -9.36 -11.25 -2.37
N PHE A 133 -8.83 -10.05 -2.18
CA PHE A 133 -8.54 -9.43 -0.89
C PHE A 133 -9.57 -8.33 -0.60
N TYR A 134 -9.75 -8.03 0.69
CA TYR A 134 -10.79 -7.12 1.15
C TYR A 134 -10.19 -6.07 2.07
N ALA A 135 -10.62 -4.83 1.92
CA ALA A 135 -10.16 -3.69 2.69
C ALA A 135 -11.33 -2.74 2.99
N LEU A 136 -11.27 -2.09 4.15
CA LEU A 136 -12.19 -1.04 4.53
C LEU A 136 -11.52 0.33 4.39
N TRP A 137 -12.24 1.25 3.77
CA TRP A 137 -11.86 2.67 3.66
C TRP A 137 -12.71 3.47 4.66
N VAL A 138 -12.19 3.63 5.86
CA VAL A 138 -12.96 4.00 7.06
C VAL A 138 -12.88 5.50 7.33
N SER A 139 -14.03 6.16 7.45
CA SER A 139 -14.11 7.56 7.89
C SER A 139 -13.96 7.70 9.41
N ASP A 140 -13.46 8.86 9.85
CA ASP A 140 -13.36 9.25 11.26
C ASP A 140 -14.75 9.19 11.92
N LEU A 141 -15.82 9.53 11.18
CA LEU A 141 -17.20 9.48 11.67
C LEU A 141 -17.63 8.08 12.12
N PHE A 142 -17.30 7.04 11.35
CA PHE A 142 -17.63 5.66 11.73
C PHE A 142 -16.98 5.31 13.07
N MET A 143 -15.70 5.62 13.23
CA MET A 143 -14.97 5.37 14.47
C MET A 143 -15.53 6.17 15.65
N LYS A 144 -15.87 7.45 15.45
CA LYS A 144 -16.56 8.29 16.47
C LYS A 144 -17.89 7.67 16.90
N ARG A 145 -18.69 7.13 15.96
CA ARG A 145 -19.98 6.47 16.26
C ARG A 145 -19.79 5.14 16.98
N VAL A 146 -18.76 4.34 16.64
CA VAL A 146 -18.42 3.10 17.36
C VAL A 146 -18.05 3.40 18.82
N GLU A 147 -17.17 4.39 19.04
CA GLU A 147 -16.73 4.81 20.37
C GLU A 147 -17.90 5.34 21.22
N ALA A 148 -18.76 6.19 20.64
CA ALA A 148 -19.91 6.76 21.31
C ALA A 148 -21.10 5.81 21.47
N ASN A 149 -20.99 4.56 20.98
CA ASN A 149 -22.10 3.61 20.88
C ASN A 149 -23.35 4.22 20.19
N GLY A 150 -23.11 4.96 19.11
CA GLY A 150 -24.14 5.61 18.31
C GLY A 150 -24.69 4.71 17.20
N GLU A 151 -25.71 5.20 16.52
CA GLU A 151 -26.28 4.57 15.33
C GLU A 151 -25.41 4.83 14.09
N TRP A 152 -25.45 3.88 13.15
CA TRP A 152 -24.79 3.92 11.86
C TRP A 152 -25.78 3.57 10.74
N SER A 153 -25.93 4.49 9.80
CA SER A 153 -26.80 4.37 8.64
C SER A 153 -26.06 3.81 7.43
N LEU A 154 -26.72 2.87 6.75
CA LEU A 154 -26.25 2.23 5.54
C LEU A 154 -26.99 2.77 4.32
N PHE A 155 -26.24 3.09 3.27
CA PHE A 155 -26.74 3.76 2.08
C PHE A 155 -26.39 3.01 0.79
N CYS A 156 -27.21 3.21 -0.23
CA CYS A 156 -26.85 2.91 -1.60
C CYS A 156 -26.26 4.16 -2.27
N PRO A 157 -25.11 4.09 -2.96
CA PRO A 157 -24.50 5.26 -3.61
C PRO A 157 -25.41 5.90 -4.68
N ASN A 158 -26.32 5.14 -5.30
CA ASN A 158 -27.32 5.69 -6.24
C ASN A 158 -28.39 6.55 -5.55
N GLU A 159 -28.66 6.34 -4.26
CA GLU A 159 -29.67 7.08 -3.47
C GLU A 159 -29.02 8.19 -2.63
N ALA A 160 -27.79 7.96 -2.17
CA ALA A 160 -26.95 8.86 -1.41
C ALA A 160 -25.62 9.11 -2.17
N PRO A 161 -25.65 9.83 -3.30
CA PRO A 161 -24.49 10.01 -4.15
C PRO A 161 -23.41 10.87 -3.49
N ARG A 162 -22.19 10.76 -3.99
CA ARG A 162 -21.01 11.59 -3.64
C ARG A 162 -20.40 11.35 -2.25
N LEU A 163 -20.90 10.42 -1.44
CA LEU A 163 -20.25 10.06 -0.17
C LEU A 163 -18.78 9.62 -0.37
N TYR A 164 -18.51 8.85 -1.43
CA TYR A 164 -17.16 8.42 -1.79
C TYR A 164 -16.29 9.52 -2.41
N GLU A 165 -16.86 10.68 -2.73
CA GLU A 165 -16.16 11.84 -3.31
C GLU A 165 -15.79 12.90 -2.27
N THR A 166 -16.19 12.71 -1.01
CA THR A 166 -16.00 13.66 0.08
C THR A 166 -15.28 12.98 1.24
N TRP A 167 -14.57 13.74 2.08
CA TRP A 167 -13.89 13.23 3.27
C TRP A 167 -13.93 14.27 4.41
N GLY A 168 -13.60 13.85 5.62
CA GLY A 168 -13.57 14.72 6.80
C GLY A 168 -14.92 15.40 7.07
N GLU A 169 -14.90 16.70 7.35
CA GLU A 169 -16.10 17.46 7.70
C GLU A 169 -17.13 17.52 6.56
N GLU A 170 -16.69 17.53 5.30
CA GLU A 170 -17.60 17.52 4.14
C GLU A 170 -18.37 16.19 4.07
N PHE A 171 -17.67 15.07 4.29
CA PHE A 171 -18.30 13.76 4.40
C PHE A 171 -19.29 13.70 5.57
N GLU A 172 -18.89 14.19 6.75
CA GLU A 172 -19.74 14.20 7.95
C GLU A 172 -21.03 14.99 7.72
N GLY A 173 -20.93 16.17 7.11
CA GLY A 173 -22.08 17.00 6.76
C GLY A 173 -23.01 16.31 5.76
N LEU A 174 -22.47 15.75 4.67
CA LEU A 174 -23.27 15.08 3.65
C LEU A 174 -23.93 13.80 4.16
N TYR A 175 -23.20 13.01 4.94
CA TYR A 175 -23.71 11.77 5.55
C TYR A 175 -24.89 12.06 6.48
N THR A 176 -24.73 13.02 7.40
CA THR A 176 -25.79 13.38 8.35
C THR A 176 -26.98 14.07 7.69
N GLN A 177 -26.76 14.80 6.60
CA GLN A 177 -27.84 15.31 5.74
C GLN A 177 -28.68 14.15 5.18
N TYR A 178 -28.05 13.10 4.63
CA TYR A 178 -28.78 11.95 4.11
C TYR A 178 -29.48 11.12 5.19
N GLU A 179 -28.95 11.07 6.41
CA GLU A 179 -29.67 10.53 7.57
C GLU A 179 -30.97 11.33 7.82
N ALA A 180 -30.88 12.66 7.86
CA ALA A 180 -32.03 13.54 8.10
C ALA A 180 -33.08 13.51 6.98
N GLU A 181 -32.65 13.30 5.74
CA GLU A 181 -33.53 13.11 4.57
C GLU A 181 -34.20 11.72 4.53
N GLY A 182 -33.84 10.81 5.43
CA GLY A 182 -34.41 9.46 5.46
C GLY A 182 -33.97 8.57 4.30
N LYS A 183 -32.79 8.82 3.72
CA LYS A 183 -32.23 8.04 2.60
C LYS A 183 -31.54 6.74 3.05
N ALA A 184 -31.39 6.52 4.34
CA ALA A 184 -30.80 5.30 4.88
C ALA A 184 -31.67 4.10 4.53
N ARG A 185 -31.06 3.06 3.97
CA ARG A 185 -31.74 1.78 3.71
C ARG A 185 -31.91 0.95 4.97
N HIS A 186 -30.92 1.05 5.85
CA HIS A 186 -30.90 0.38 7.12
C HIS A 186 -30.08 1.22 8.10
N THR A 187 -30.45 1.22 9.36
CA THR A 187 -29.70 1.85 10.43
C THR A 187 -29.53 0.82 11.54
N MET A 188 -28.31 0.73 12.08
CA MET A 188 -27.95 -0.23 13.11
C MET A 188 -26.95 0.39 14.09
N PRO A 189 -26.80 -0.17 15.31
CA PRO A 189 -25.74 0.26 16.21
C PRO A 189 -24.37 0.14 15.53
N ALA A 190 -23.55 1.19 15.59
CA ALA A 190 -22.22 1.19 14.95
C ALA A 190 -21.33 0.06 15.48
N GLN A 191 -21.46 -0.27 16.77
CA GLN A 191 -20.74 -1.38 17.39
C GLN A 191 -21.14 -2.74 16.83
N GLN A 192 -22.37 -2.91 16.35
CA GLN A 192 -22.78 -4.16 15.70
C GLN A 192 -22.00 -4.39 14.39
N LEU A 193 -21.84 -3.34 13.58
CA LEU A 193 -20.98 -3.42 12.38
C LEU A 193 -19.51 -3.62 12.78
N TRP A 194 -19.04 -2.95 13.83
CA TRP A 194 -17.69 -3.14 14.35
C TRP A 194 -17.40 -4.60 14.75
N PHE A 195 -18.31 -5.26 15.47
CA PHE A 195 -18.16 -6.67 15.82
C PHE A 195 -18.13 -7.57 14.58
N ALA A 196 -18.95 -7.29 13.56
CA ALA A 196 -18.90 -8.04 12.30
C ALA A 196 -17.55 -7.89 11.57
N ILE A 197 -16.92 -6.71 11.64
CA ILE A 197 -15.57 -6.46 11.11
C ILE A 197 -14.54 -7.31 11.86
N LEU A 198 -14.59 -7.29 13.20
CA LEU A 198 -13.70 -8.08 14.05
C LEU A 198 -13.85 -9.59 13.80
N ASP A 199 -15.08 -10.09 13.70
CA ASP A 199 -15.35 -11.50 13.41
C ASP A 199 -14.71 -11.92 12.08
N SER A 200 -14.85 -11.10 11.03
CA SER A 200 -14.22 -11.35 9.73
C SER A 200 -12.69 -11.38 9.82
N GLN A 201 -12.10 -10.45 10.57
CA GLN A 201 -10.64 -10.38 10.79
C GLN A 201 -10.12 -11.58 11.59
N ILE A 202 -10.85 -12.02 12.63
CA ILE A 202 -10.48 -13.20 13.41
C ILE A 202 -10.52 -14.45 12.54
N GLU A 203 -11.55 -14.59 11.70
CA GLU A 203 -11.71 -15.77 10.84
C GLU A 203 -10.72 -15.81 9.66
N THR A 204 -10.37 -14.66 9.09
CA THR A 204 -9.72 -14.60 7.77
C THR A 204 -8.46 -13.74 7.70
N GLY A 205 -8.16 -12.96 8.73
CA GLY A 205 -7.08 -11.97 8.74
C GLY A 205 -7.37 -10.68 7.97
N VAL A 206 -8.55 -10.55 7.37
CA VAL A 206 -9.01 -9.37 6.61
C VAL A 206 -10.47 -9.04 7.01
N PRO A 207 -11.04 -7.86 6.73
CA PRO A 207 -10.52 -6.80 5.86
C PRO A 207 -9.30 -6.06 6.41
N TYR A 208 -8.47 -5.53 5.52
CA TYR A 208 -7.50 -4.49 5.87
C TYR A 208 -8.22 -3.24 6.40
N MET A 209 -7.56 -2.46 7.26
CA MET A 209 -8.12 -1.25 7.85
C MET A 209 -7.33 -0.03 7.41
N LEU A 210 -7.98 0.89 6.69
CA LEU A 210 -7.38 2.14 6.28
C LEU A 210 -8.30 3.30 6.63
N TYR A 211 -7.72 4.38 7.16
CA TYR A 211 -8.47 5.53 7.63
C TYR A 211 -8.53 6.62 6.55
N LYS A 212 -9.64 6.67 5.81
CA LYS A 212 -9.93 7.56 4.68
C LYS A 212 -9.56 9.01 4.96
N ASP A 213 -10.01 9.53 6.10
CA ASP A 213 -9.85 10.95 6.41
C ASP A 213 -8.40 11.27 6.77
N SER A 214 -7.71 10.38 7.49
CA SER A 214 -6.26 10.50 7.72
C SER A 214 -5.46 10.43 6.43
N ALA A 215 -5.82 9.52 5.52
CA ALA A 215 -5.16 9.35 4.23
C ALA A 215 -5.32 10.59 3.34
N ASN A 216 -6.55 11.12 3.22
CA ASN A 216 -6.83 12.31 2.41
C ASN A 216 -6.22 13.59 3.02
N ARG A 217 -6.41 13.81 4.33
CA ARG A 217 -5.92 15.02 5.02
C ARG A 217 -4.40 15.18 4.94
N LYS A 218 -3.68 14.06 4.91
CA LYS A 218 -2.21 14.00 5.00
C LYS A 218 -1.56 13.53 3.70
N SER A 219 -2.25 13.69 2.58
CA SER A 219 -1.69 13.43 1.26
C SER A 219 -1.24 14.73 0.58
N ASN A 220 -0.06 14.70 -0.05
CA ASN A 220 0.37 15.78 -0.93
C ASN A 220 -0.43 15.83 -2.25
N GLN A 221 -1.22 14.80 -2.54
CA GLN A 221 -2.13 14.74 -3.69
C GLN A 221 -3.56 15.19 -3.36
N GLN A 222 -3.83 15.72 -2.15
CA GLN A 222 -5.17 16.17 -1.77
C GLN A 222 -5.73 17.31 -2.65
N ASN A 223 -4.88 17.98 -3.45
CA ASN A 223 -5.29 18.97 -4.44
C ASN A 223 -5.96 18.38 -5.69
N LEU A 224 -5.91 17.06 -5.88
CA LEU A 224 -6.48 16.38 -7.04
C LEU A 224 -7.95 16.01 -6.86
N GLY A 225 -8.37 15.84 -5.60
CA GLY A 225 -9.69 15.35 -5.22
C GLY A 225 -9.58 14.30 -4.12
N THR A 226 -10.70 13.66 -3.80
CA THR A 226 -10.76 12.62 -2.78
C THR A 226 -10.13 11.33 -3.27
N ILE A 227 -9.13 10.85 -2.55
CA ILE A 227 -8.51 9.54 -2.70
C ILE A 227 -9.48 8.48 -2.17
N ARG A 228 -9.78 7.49 -3.01
CA ARG A 228 -10.87 6.53 -2.80
C ARG A 228 -10.41 5.18 -2.26
N CYS A 229 -9.15 4.82 -2.45
CA CYS A 229 -8.59 3.58 -1.93
C CYS A 229 -7.07 3.64 -1.79
N SER A 230 -6.48 2.54 -1.31
CA SER A 230 -5.06 2.25 -1.42
C SER A 230 -4.85 1.13 -2.46
N ASN A 231 -3.59 0.73 -2.68
CA ASN A 231 -3.23 -0.43 -3.51
C ASN A 231 -3.48 -1.80 -2.83
N LEU A 232 -3.01 -2.90 -3.44
CA LEU A 232 -3.09 -4.27 -2.88
C LEU A 232 -2.48 -4.41 -1.48
N CYS A 233 -1.39 -3.70 -1.19
CA CYS A 233 -0.54 -3.91 -0.02
C CYS A 233 -0.69 -2.83 1.07
N THR A 234 -1.63 -1.89 0.89
CA THR A 234 -2.05 -0.86 1.86
C THR A 234 -1.07 0.30 2.10
N GLU A 235 0.07 0.34 1.41
CA GLU A 235 1.13 1.33 1.62
C GLU A 235 1.03 2.56 0.69
N ILE A 236 0.22 2.48 -0.37
CA ILE A 236 0.16 3.52 -1.41
C ILE A 236 -1.17 4.24 -1.38
N ILE A 237 -1.10 5.55 -1.15
CA ILE A 237 -2.24 6.45 -1.04
C ILE A 237 -2.16 7.47 -2.19
N GLU A 238 -2.64 7.06 -3.37
CA GLU A 238 -2.60 7.84 -4.60
C GLU A 238 -4.01 8.14 -5.11
N TYR A 239 -4.17 9.29 -5.76
CA TYR A 239 -5.42 9.68 -6.40
C TYR A 239 -5.68 8.84 -7.65
N THR A 240 -6.96 8.59 -7.86
CA THR A 240 -7.48 7.80 -8.97
C THR A 240 -8.80 8.40 -9.46
N SER A 241 -9.12 8.17 -10.72
CA SER A 241 -10.37 8.61 -11.35
C SER A 241 -10.68 7.74 -12.58
N PRO A 242 -11.86 7.87 -13.22
CA PRO A 242 -12.14 7.14 -14.46
C PRO A 242 -11.10 7.34 -15.56
N ASP A 243 -10.38 8.46 -15.53
CA ASP A 243 -9.34 8.82 -16.48
C ASP A 243 -7.91 8.55 -15.97
N GLU A 244 -7.73 8.22 -14.69
CA GLU A 244 -6.42 8.19 -14.04
C GLU A 244 -6.28 6.98 -13.13
N VAL A 245 -5.22 6.23 -13.41
CA VAL A 245 -4.98 4.92 -12.85
C VAL A 245 -3.63 4.99 -12.15
N ALA A 246 -3.62 4.99 -10.81
CA ALA A 246 -2.44 5.22 -9.98
C ALA A 246 -1.34 4.17 -10.19
N VAL A 247 -0.07 4.49 -9.88
CA VAL A 247 1.07 3.66 -10.29
C VAL A 247 2.17 3.61 -9.23
N CYS A 248 2.43 2.41 -8.71
CA CYS A 248 3.43 2.21 -7.68
C CYS A 248 4.85 1.95 -8.21
N ASN A 249 5.68 3.00 -8.29
CA ASN A 249 7.10 2.87 -8.64
C ASN A 249 7.95 2.60 -7.37
N LEU A 250 8.21 1.32 -7.07
CA LEU A 250 8.73 0.90 -5.75
C LEU A 250 10.21 0.49 -5.73
N ALA A 251 10.91 0.83 -4.65
CA ALA A 251 12.20 0.23 -4.28
C ALA A 251 12.37 0.22 -2.75
N SER A 252 13.18 -0.71 -2.22
CA SER A 252 13.47 -0.80 -0.79
C SER A 252 14.96 -0.65 -0.48
N LEU A 253 15.26 0.07 0.60
CA LEU A 253 16.60 0.26 1.13
C LEU A 253 16.93 -0.85 2.14
N ALA A 254 18.04 -1.56 1.94
CA ALA A 254 18.52 -2.58 2.86
C ALA A 254 19.22 -1.93 4.07
N LEU A 255 18.44 -1.57 5.09
CA LEU A 255 18.89 -0.78 6.24
C LEU A 255 20.12 -1.35 6.97
N PRO A 256 20.30 -2.69 7.09
CA PRO A 256 21.46 -3.26 7.78
C PRO A 256 22.82 -2.96 7.13
N SER A 257 22.84 -2.42 5.91
CA SER A 257 24.04 -2.03 5.16
C SER A 257 24.61 -0.67 5.59
N PHE A 258 23.88 0.07 6.42
CA PHE A 258 24.25 1.38 6.95
C PHE A 258 24.67 1.33 8.43
N VAL A 259 24.60 0.16 9.07
CA VAL A 259 25.15 -0.04 10.42
C VAL A 259 26.65 -0.20 10.30
N ALA A 260 27.43 0.76 10.80
CA ALA A 260 28.89 0.69 10.81
C ALA A 260 29.38 -0.20 11.96
N ASP A 261 28.80 -0.02 13.13
CA ASP A 261 29.02 -0.82 14.33
C ASP A 261 27.80 -0.73 15.26
N LYS A 262 27.91 -1.28 16.47
CA LYS A 262 26.80 -1.32 17.43
C LYS A 262 26.33 0.07 17.90
N ASP A 263 27.19 1.09 17.81
CA ASP A 263 26.94 2.43 18.34
C ASP A 263 26.66 3.44 17.20
N THR A 264 26.92 3.06 15.95
CA THR A 264 26.95 3.99 14.81
C THR A 264 26.11 3.52 13.63
N PHE A 265 25.10 4.32 13.28
CA PHE A 265 24.34 4.23 12.03
C PHE A 265 24.74 5.36 11.06
N ASP A 266 25.11 5.01 9.84
CA ASP A 266 25.60 5.94 8.83
C ASP A 266 24.44 6.59 8.06
N HIS A 267 23.89 7.67 8.65
CA HIS A 267 22.83 8.46 8.03
C HIS A 267 23.28 9.18 6.75
N GLN A 268 24.56 9.50 6.58
CA GLN A 268 25.03 10.15 5.36
C GLN A 268 25.04 9.17 4.19
N LYS A 269 25.52 7.94 4.40
CA LYS A 269 25.45 6.89 3.39
C LYS A 269 24.01 6.52 3.05
N LEU A 270 23.11 6.50 4.04
CA LEU A 270 21.67 6.31 3.80
C LEU A 270 21.11 7.44 2.92
N TYR A 271 21.49 8.70 3.20
CA TYR A 271 21.12 9.85 2.36
C TYR A 271 21.59 9.68 0.91
N ASP A 272 22.88 9.37 0.71
CA ASP A 272 23.49 9.26 -0.61
C ASP A 272 22.84 8.15 -1.47
N VAL A 273 22.58 6.98 -0.86
CA VAL A 273 21.91 5.87 -1.54
C VAL A 273 20.45 6.21 -1.83
N THR A 274 19.73 6.81 -0.87
CA THR A 274 18.33 7.20 -1.07
C THR A 274 18.21 8.19 -2.23
N TYR A 275 19.10 9.19 -2.30
CA TYR A 275 19.14 10.15 -3.40
C TYR A 275 19.28 9.45 -4.77
N ILE A 276 20.15 8.42 -4.86
CA ILE A 276 20.31 7.63 -6.09
C ILE A 276 19.04 6.84 -6.41
N VAL A 277 18.43 6.20 -5.43
CA VAL A 277 17.21 5.39 -5.63
C VAL A 277 16.04 6.28 -6.04
N THR A 278 15.87 7.47 -5.46
CA THR A 278 14.88 8.47 -5.90
C THR A 278 15.05 8.81 -7.37
N ARG A 279 16.27 9.12 -7.81
CA ARG A 279 16.57 9.39 -9.22
C ARG A 279 16.26 8.18 -10.12
N ASN A 280 16.58 6.97 -9.66
CA ASN A 280 16.31 5.76 -10.40
C ASN A 280 14.80 5.58 -10.59
N LEU A 281 14.01 5.68 -9.51
CA LEU A 281 12.55 5.61 -9.54
C LEU A 281 11.94 6.69 -10.42
N ASN A 282 12.45 7.92 -10.41
CA ASN A 282 11.97 8.95 -11.33
C ASN A 282 12.20 8.58 -12.81
N ARG A 283 13.32 7.92 -13.14
CA ARG A 283 13.59 7.43 -14.50
C ARG A 283 12.72 6.23 -14.88
N VAL A 284 12.33 5.42 -13.90
CA VAL A 284 11.40 4.30 -14.11
C VAL A 284 10.10 4.80 -14.72
N ILE A 285 9.58 5.94 -14.22
CA ILE A 285 8.34 6.54 -14.72
C ILE A 285 8.41 6.77 -16.24
N ASP A 286 9.51 7.35 -16.74
CA ASP A 286 9.64 7.66 -18.17
C ASP A 286 9.96 6.42 -19.02
N ALA A 287 10.65 5.44 -18.44
CA ALA A 287 11.03 4.21 -19.13
C ALA A 287 9.93 3.13 -19.09
N ASN A 288 8.88 3.32 -18.29
CA ASN A 288 7.93 2.27 -18.01
C ASN A 288 7.05 1.92 -19.23
N PHE A 289 6.78 0.63 -19.43
CA PHE A 289 5.71 0.19 -20.33
C PHE A 289 4.41 0.09 -19.54
N TYR A 290 3.46 0.98 -19.86
CA TYR A 290 2.16 1.01 -19.21
C TYR A 290 1.19 0.07 -19.93
N PRO A 291 0.52 -0.85 -19.20
CA PRO A 291 -0.48 -1.74 -19.79
C PRO A 291 -1.79 -1.01 -20.18
N ALA A 292 -1.98 0.23 -19.72
CA ALA A 292 -3.15 1.06 -19.91
C ALA A 292 -2.77 2.55 -20.05
N VAL A 293 -3.53 3.32 -20.83
CA VAL A 293 -3.22 4.73 -21.14
C VAL A 293 -3.49 5.63 -19.93
N GLU A 294 -4.51 5.28 -19.15
CA GLU A 294 -4.89 5.91 -17.90
C GLU A 294 -3.75 5.82 -16.87
N ALA A 295 -2.98 4.71 -16.89
CA ALA A 295 -1.84 4.48 -16.02
C ALA A 295 -0.65 5.36 -16.40
N GLU A 296 -0.37 5.47 -17.70
CA GLU A 296 0.66 6.38 -18.22
C GLU A 296 0.30 7.83 -17.91
N ARG A 297 -0.96 8.22 -18.14
CA ARG A 297 -1.47 9.57 -17.87
C ARG A 297 -1.25 9.96 -16.41
N SER A 298 -1.70 9.12 -15.46
CA SER A 298 -1.54 9.39 -14.02
C SER A 298 -0.06 9.51 -13.63
N ASN A 299 0.76 8.53 -14.01
CA ASN A 299 2.16 8.50 -13.59
C ASN A 299 2.99 9.65 -14.20
N MET A 300 2.71 10.06 -15.43
CA MET A 300 3.40 11.19 -16.06
C MET A 300 2.98 12.54 -15.46
N LYS A 301 1.72 12.69 -15.06
CA LYS A 301 1.14 13.91 -14.48
C LYS A 301 1.54 14.13 -13.01
N HIS A 302 1.61 13.06 -12.23
CA HIS A 302 1.83 13.12 -10.78
C HIS A 302 3.21 12.63 -10.34
N ARG A 303 3.84 11.76 -11.14
CA ARG A 303 5.17 11.19 -10.91
C ARG A 303 5.42 10.63 -9.50
N PRO A 304 4.49 9.91 -8.86
CA PRO A 304 4.71 9.36 -7.53
C PRO A 304 5.76 8.26 -7.53
N ILE A 305 6.50 8.12 -6.43
CA ILE A 305 7.40 7.00 -6.19
C ILE A 305 7.21 6.48 -4.75
N GLY A 306 7.56 5.22 -4.52
CA GLY A 306 7.46 4.58 -3.22
C GLY A 306 8.81 4.02 -2.74
N LEU A 307 9.54 4.81 -1.96
CA LEU A 307 10.71 4.34 -1.23
C LEU A 307 10.26 3.62 0.04
N GLY A 308 10.69 2.37 0.18
CA GLY A 308 10.53 1.58 1.38
C GLY A 308 11.86 1.14 1.97
N VAL A 309 11.76 0.24 2.94
CA VAL A 309 12.90 -0.29 3.68
C VAL A 309 12.78 -1.80 3.81
N GLN A 310 13.86 -2.44 4.23
CA GLN A 310 13.87 -3.82 4.70
C GLN A 310 14.98 -3.97 5.74
N GLY A 311 14.82 -4.93 6.65
CA GLY A 311 15.76 -5.23 7.71
C GLY A 311 15.82 -4.19 8.83
N LEU A 312 14.70 -3.56 9.20
CA LEU A 312 14.69 -2.65 10.35
C LEU A 312 15.02 -3.38 11.66
N ALA A 313 14.44 -4.57 11.88
CA ALA A 313 14.73 -5.36 13.07
C ALA A 313 16.20 -5.82 13.11
N ASP A 314 16.80 -6.14 11.95
CA ASP A 314 18.23 -6.43 11.85
C ASP A 314 19.10 -5.23 12.28
N VAL A 315 18.72 -4.00 11.94
CA VAL A 315 19.42 -2.79 12.42
C VAL A 315 19.40 -2.74 13.94
N PHE A 316 18.22 -2.88 14.55
CA PHE A 316 18.08 -2.83 16.01
C PHE A 316 18.90 -3.93 16.68
N ILE A 317 18.89 -5.15 16.15
CA ILE A 317 19.70 -6.26 16.68
C ILE A 317 21.20 -5.96 16.56
N LYS A 318 21.67 -5.50 15.38
CA LYS A 318 23.09 -5.15 15.18
C LYS A 318 23.55 -4.03 16.11
N MET A 319 22.67 -3.07 16.40
CA MET A 319 22.93 -1.95 17.32
C MET A 319 22.62 -2.26 18.79
N ARG A 320 22.25 -3.51 19.10
CA ARG A 320 21.96 -3.97 20.47
C ARG A 320 20.81 -3.21 21.13
N HIS A 321 19.82 -2.80 20.34
CA HIS A 321 18.60 -2.16 20.80
C HIS A 321 17.43 -3.14 20.74
N PRO A 322 16.73 -3.41 21.86
CA PRO A 322 15.41 -4.05 21.81
C PRO A 322 14.46 -3.23 20.93
N PHE A 323 13.56 -3.90 20.22
CA PHE A 323 12.69 -3.24 19.24
C PHE A 323 11.81 -2.14 19.86
N ASP A 324 11.44 -2.29 21.13
CA ASP A 324 10.59 -1.39 21.91
C ASP A 324 11.35 -0.38 22.77
N SER A 325 12.69 -0.36 22.69
CA SER A 325 13.56 0.56 23.43
C SER A 325 13.46 2.01 22.94
N ASP A 326 13.82 2.97 23.79
CA ASP A 326 13.85 4.38 23.41
C ASP A 326 14.94 4.69 22.38
N GLU A 327 16.06 3.95 22.42
CA GLU A 327 17.11 3.99 21.41
C GLU A 327 16.58 3.55 20.04
N ALA A 328 15.85 2.43 19.98
CA ALA A 328 15.21 1.95 18.74
C ALA A 328 14.18 2.96 18.20
N ARG A 329 13.40 3.61 19.08
CA ARG A 329 12.47 4.68 18.67
C ARG A 329 13.18 5.90 18.11
N ALA A 330 14.30 6.30 18.71
CA ALA A 330 15.11 7.44 18.27
C ALA A 330 15.68 7.17 16.87
N ILE A 331 16.40 6.05 16.71
CA ILE A 331 17.01 5.72 15.41
C ILE A 331 15.97 5.44 14.32
N ASN A 332 14.81 4.84 14.67
CA ASN A 332 13.69 4.69 13.74
C ASN A 332 13.28 6.04 13.14
N ARG A 333 13.07 7.06 14.00
CA ARG A 333 12.73 8.41 13.55
C ARG A 333 13.80 8.98 12.63
N GLU A 334 15.06 8.87 13.02
CA GLU A 334 16.18 9.43 12.27
C GLU A 334 16.42 8.74 10.92
N ILE A 335 16.20 7.41 10.82
CA ILE A 335 16.26 6.67 9.56
C ILE A 335 15.21 7.21 8.58
N PHE A 336 13.95 7.30 9.01
CA PHE A 336 12.87 7.75 8.13
C PHE A 336 12.95 9.26 7.83
N GLU A 337 13.44 10.08 8.77
CA GLU A 337 13.78 11.49 8.49
C GLU A 337 14.86 11.62 7.41
N THR A 338 15.94 10.84 7.50
CA THR A 338 17.00 10.81 6.47
C THR A 338 16.45 10.40 5.10
N ILE A 339 15.64 9.34 5.04
CA ILE A 339 15.08 8.86 3.76
C ILE A 339 14.20 9.95 3.13
N TYR A 340 13.30 10.55 3.92
CA TYR A 340 12.40 11.59 3.42
C TYR A 340 13.16 12.84 2.99
N TYR A 341 14.14 13.28 3.79
CA TYR A 341 14.98 14.44 3.46
C TYR A 341 15.77 14.22 2.16
N ALA A 342 16.44 13.08 2.01
CA ALA A 342 17.20 12.74 0.82
C ALA A 342 16.33 12.67 -0.45
N ALA A 343 15.14 12.07 -0.33
CA ALA A 343 14.20 11.95 -1.43
C ALA A 343 13.67 13.33 -1.88
N LEU A 344 13.34 14.21 -0.93
CA LEU A 344 12.94 15.59 -1.22
C LEU A 344 14.09 16.40 -1.87
N CYS A 345 15.31 16.29 -1.36
CA CYS A 345 16.49 16.91 -1.96
C CYS A 345 16.63 16.50 -3.43
N CYS A 346 16.62 15.18 -3.71
CA CYS A 346 16.74 14.67 -5.06
C CYS A 346 15.59 15.14 -5.96
N SER A 347 14.35 15.07 -5.47
CA SER A 347 13.17 15.49 -6.23
C SER A 347 13.18 17.00 -6.52
N CYS A 348 13.66 17.82 -5.58
CA CYS A 348 13.86 19.25 -5.76
C CYS A 348 14.97 19.55 -6.79
N ASP A 349 16.08 18.82 -6.74
CA ASP A 349 17.18 18.97 -7.71
C ASP A 349 16.81 18.53 -9.12
N LEU A 350 15.93 17.52 -9.24
CA LEU A 350 15.33 17.15 -10.51
C LEU A 350 14.36 18.22 -11.00
N ALA A 351 13.54 18.81 -10.12
CA ALA A 351 12.64 19.89 -10.48
C ALA A 351 13.37 21.15 -10.96
N ALA A 352 14.51 21.48 -10.33
CA ALA A 352 15.35 22.59 -10.76
C ALA A 352 15.91 22.41 -12.19
N LYS A 353 16.07 21.16 -12.65
CA LYS A 353 16.62 20.82 -13.97
C LYS A 353 15.56 20.57 -15.04
N GLU A 354 14.47 19.91 -14.66
CA GLU A 354 13.45 19.36 -15.57
C GLU A 354 12.06 19.98 -15.38
N GLY A 355 11.91 20.89 -14.42
CA GLY A 355 10.62 21.40 -13.97
C GLY A 355 9.93 20.47 -12.97
N HIS A 356 9.05 21.04 -12.14
CA HIS A 356 8.22 20.27 -11.21
C HIS A 356 7.24 19.34 -11.96
N TYR A 357 6.64 18.36 -11.28
CA TYR A 357 5.56 17.56 -11.88
C TYR A 357 4.35 18.43 -12.21
N GLU A 358 3.55 18.03 -13.21
CA GLU A 358 2.51 18.87 -13.80
C GLU A 358 1.49 19.39 -12.77
N SER A 359 1.06 18.51 -11.87
CA SER A 359 0.06 18.79 -10.84
C SER A 359 0.64 19.32 -9.51
N TYR A 360 1.88 19.81 -9.51
CA TYR A 360 2.50 20.42 -8.31
C TYR A 360 1.79 21.70 -7.86
N PRO A 361 1.38 22.64 -8.73
CA PRO A 361 0.70 23.86 -8.30
C PRO A 361 -0.60 23.54 -7.53
N GLY A 362 -0.73 24.10 -6.33
CA GLY A 362 -1.89 23.91 -5.47
C GLY A 362 -1.74 22.76 -4.46
N SER A 363 -0.76 21.87 -4.65
CA SER A 363 -0.40 20.84 -3.66
C SER A 363 0.07 21.45 -2.34
N PRO A 364 -0.04 20.74 -1.21
CA PRO A 364 0.53 21.18 0.06
C PRO A 364 2.02 21.53 -0.02
N ALA A 365 2.84 20.72 -0.73
CA ALA A 365 4.26 20.99 -0.89
C ALA A 365 4.50 22.34 -1.61
N SER A 366 3.67 22.69 -2.60
CA SER A 366 3.73 24.01 -3.26
C SER A 366 3.41 25.19 -2.35
N LYS A 367 2.74 24.94 -1.22
CA LYS A 367 2.42 25.91 -0.17
C LYS A 367 3.44 25.86 0.98
N GLY A 368 4.52 25.08 0.83
CA GLY A 368 5.54 24.90 1.83
C GLY A 368 5.18 23.93 2.96
N THR A 369 4.10 23.15 2.83
CA THR A 369 3.69 22.12 3.80
C THR A 369 4.28 20.76 3.40
N LEU A 370 5.11 20.18 4.27
CA LEU A 370 5.68 18.84 4.13
C LEU A 370 4.94 17.85 5.02
N GLN A 371 5.26 16.55 4.88
CA GLN A 371 4.48 15.49 5.53
C GLN A 371 4.37 15.69 7.05
N PHE A 372 5.48 15.92 7.74
CA PHE A 372 5.48 16.06 9.20
C PHE A 372 4.67 17.27 9.70
N ASP A 373 4.51 18.33 8.89
CA ASP A 373 3.64 19.47 9.23
C ASP A 373 2.17 19.04 9.30
N MET A 374 1.74 18.17 8.38
CA MET A 374 0.38 17.61 8.36
C MET A 374 0.09 16.70 9.57
N TRP A 375 1.14 16.25 10.26
CA TRP A 375 1.05 15.50 11.50
C TRP A 375 1.27 16.36 12.75
N GLY A 376 1.58 17.65 12.60
CA GLY A 376 1.93 18.53 13.72
C GLY A 376 3.22 18.13 14.43
N VAL A 377 4.15 17.51 13.70
CA VAL A 377 5.42 17.00 14.24
C VAL A 377 6.57 17.91 13.85
N THR A 378 7.42 18.27 14.83
CA THR A 378 8.72 18.91 14.56
C THR A 378 9.79 17.82 14.39
N PRO A 379 10.52 17.79 13.26
CA PRO A 379 11.57 16.80 13.03
C PRO A 379 12.80 17.08 13.90
N THR A 380 13.72 16.13 13.99
CA THR A 380 15.01 16.36 14.67
C THR A 380 15.88 17.38 13.93
N SER A 381 16.92 17.88 14.61
CA SER A 381 17.90 18.81 14.03
C SER A 381 18.95 18.14 13.14
N ARG A 382 18.78 16.86 12.78
CA ARG A 382 19.76 16.10 11.97
C ARG A 382 19.94 16.67 10.57
N TRP A 383 18.88 17.21 9.99
CA TRP A 383 18.87 17.76 8.63
C TRP A 383 18.29 19.17 8.60
N ASN A 384 18.76 20.00 7.66
CA ASN A 384 18.36 21.40 7.54
C ASN A 384 17.05 21.54 6.73
N TRP A 385 15.93 21.32 7.40
CA TRP A 385 14.60 21.41 6.77
C TRP A 385 14.24 22.81 6.27
N GLU A 386 14.75 23.87 6.90
CA GLU A 386 14.47 25.27 6.49
C GLU A 386 15.13 25.61 5.15
N GLU A 387 16.38 25.18 4.96
CA GLU A 387 17.09 25.32 3.70
C GLU A 387 16.38 24.52 2.59
N LEU A 388 15.99 23.27 2.88
CA LEU A 388 15.28 22.44 1.93
C LEU A 388 13.93 23.05 1.54
N ARG A 389 13.15 23.58 2.49
CA ARG A 389 11.90 24.31 2.18
C ARG A 389 12.14 25.50 1.27
N SER A 390 13.21 26.25 1.50
CA SER A 390 13.56 27.42 0.68
C SER A 390 13.86 26.99 -0.77
N ARG A 391 14.59 25.88 -0.94
CA ARG A 391 14.85 25.29 -2.26
C ARG A 391 13.58 24.77 -2.94
N ILE A 392 12.70 24.09 -2.19
CA ILE A 392 11.42 23.60 -2.71
C ILE A 392 10.50 24.77 -3.12
N ALA A 393 10.47 25.86 -2.34
CA ALA A 393 9.74 27.06 -2.70
C ALA A 393 10.25 27.69 -4.00
N GLN A 394 11.56 27.61 -4.26
CA GLN A 394 12.18 28.13 -5.48
C GLN A 394 11.99 27.23 -6.72
N HIS A 395 12.11 25.92 -6.55
CA HIS A 395 12.23 24.97 -7.68
C HIS A 395 11.05 24.01 -7.83
N GLY A 396 10.28 23.81 -6.77
CA GLY A 396 9.27 22.76 -6.67
C GLY A 396 9.86 21.36 -6.48
N LEU A 397 9.03 20.35 -6.74
CA LEU A 397 9.40 18.93 -6.64
C LEU A 397 9.08 18.21 -7.94
N ARG A 398 9.88 17.19 -8.30
CA ARG A 398 9.68 16.37 -9.49
C ARG A 398 8.68 15.23 -9.28
N ASN A 399 8.39 14.88 -8.02
CA ASN A 399 7.56 13.74 -7.63
C ASN A 399 6.53 14.18 -6.59
N SER A 400 5.26 13.78 -6.76
CA SER A 400 4.19 14.14 -5.82
C SER A 400 4.28 13.41 -4.47
N LEU A 401 4.72 12.14 -4.48
CA LEU A 401 4.89 11.27 -3.32
C LEU A 401 6.24 10.56 -3.42
N LEU A 402 6.82 10.19 -2.28
CA LEU A 402 8.22 9.74 -2.20
C LEU A 402 8.44 8.46 -1.39
N CYS A 403 7.71 8.27 -0.29
CA CYS A 403 7.97 7.20 0.68
C CYS A 403 6.71 6.38 0.91
N ALA A 404 6.84 5.06 0.78
CA ALA A 404 5.77 4.09 0.98
C ALA A 404 6.39 2.72 1.32
N PRO A 405 6.68 2.45 2.61
CA PRO A 405 7.29 1.19 3.03
C PRO A 405 6.39 -0.01 2.73
N MET A 406 6.82 -0.83 1.76
CA MET A 406 6.05 -1.96 1.24
C MET A 406 6.43 -3.31 1.86
N PRO A 407 5.56 -4.32 1.80
CA PRO A 407 5.95 -5.70 2.08
C PRO A 407 7.11 -6.13 1.17
N THR A 408 8.20 -6.58 1.77
CA THR A 408 9.42 -7.00 1.06
C THR A 408 9.61 -8.52 1.05
N ALA A 409 8.52 -9.27 1.13
CA ALA A 409 8.50 -10.72 1.30
C ALA A 409 9.48 -11.50 0.42
N SER A 410 9.60 -11.14 -0.86
CA SER A 410 10.57 -11.80 -1.75
C SER A 410 11.96 -11.16 -1.72
N THR A 411 12.06 -9.84 -1.68
CA THR A 411 13.34 -9.12 -1.78
C THR A 411 14.16 -9.19 -0.50
N ALA A 412 13.51 -9.15 0.67
CA ALA A 412 14.15 -9.35 1.97
C ALA A 412 14.74 -10.75 2.09
N GLN A 413 14.01 -11.77 1.63
CA GLN A 413 14.54 -13.14 1.56
C GLN A 413 15.74 -13.29 0.62
N ILE A 414 15.75 -12.58 -0.50
CA ILE A 414 16.91 -12.58 -1.42
C ILE A 414 18.13 -11.94 -0.76
N LEU A 415 17.93 -10.86 0.01
CA LEU A 415 19.02 -10.14 0.69
C LEU A 415 19.36 -10.69 2.08
N GLY A 416 18.62 -11.68 2.59
CA GLY A 416 18.82 -12.24 3.92
C GLY A 416 18.44 -11.29 5.07
N ASN A 417 17.54 -10.34 4.83
CA ASN A 417 17.06 -9.39 5.84
C ASN A 417 15.68 -9.81 6.36
N ASN A 418 15.29 -9.30 7.54
CA ASN A 418 13.90 -9.33 7.99
C ASN A 418 13.03 -8.42 7.11
N GLU A 419 11.73 -8.75 7.02
CA GLU A 419 10.81 -8.02 6.15
C GLU A 419 10.55 -6.59 6.64
N CYS A 420 10.64 -5.64 5.71
CA CYS A 420 10.22 -4.25 5.87
C CYS A 420 10.67 -3.58 7.19
N PHE A 421 9.70 -3.02 7.92
CA PHE A 421 9.83 -2.45 9.26
C PHE A 421 9.33 -3.41 10.36
N GLU A 422 9.10 -4.68 10.03
CA GLU A 422 8.51 -5.65 10.96
C GLU A 422 9.52 -6.10 12.03
N PRO A 423 9.07 -6.44 13.25
CA PRO A 423 9.89 -7.18 14.20
C PRO A 423 10.17 -8.61 13.69
N TYR A 424 11.14 -9.28 14.28
CA TYR A 424 11.35 -10.71 14.01
C TYR A 424 10.15 -11.52 14.51
N THR A 425 9.43 -12.19 13.60
CA THR A 425 8.28 -13.04 13.96
C THR A 425 8.68 -14.27 14.76
N SER A 426 9.84 -14.86 14.45
CA SER A 426 10.38 -16.03 15.14
C SER A 426 11.89 -16.09 15.05
N ASN A 427 12.53 -16.68 16.07
CA ASN A 427 13.96 -17.00 16.05
C ASN A 427 14.29 -18.31 15.32
N ILE A 428 13.27 -19.14 15.04
CA ILE A 428 13.40 -20.37 14.25
C ILE A 428 12.15 -20.55 13.40
N TYR A 429 12.34 -20.81 12.11
CA TYR A 429 11.22 -21.08 11.19
C TYR A 429 11.59 -22.16 10.18
N THR A 430 10.59 -22.87 9.69
CA THR A 430 10.79 -23.91 8.69
C THR A 430 10.59 -23.34 7.29
N ARG A 431 11.63 -23.44 6.46
CA ARG A 431 11.59 -23.06 5.05
C ARG A 431 11.28 -24.28 4.20
N ARG A 432 10.15 -24.23 3.48
CA ARG A 432 9.79 -25.22 2.46
C ARG A 432 10.35 -24.82 1.11
N VAL A 433 11.16 -25.67 0.50
CA VAL A 433 11.63 -25.55 -0.88
C VAL A 433 11.37 -26.87 -1.61
N LEU A 434 11.53 -26.89 -2.94
CA LEU A 434 11.37 -28.13 -3.73
C LEU A 434 12.28 -29.28 -3.26
N ALA A 435 13.41 -28.96 -2.62
CA ALA A 435 14.37 -29.93 -2.09
C ALA A 435 14.02 -30.48 -0.69
N GLY A 436 13.00 -29.94 -0.01
CA GLY A 436 12.59 -30.37 1.33
C GLY A 436 12.26 -29.22 2.27
N GLU A 437 12.15 -29.55 3.56
CA GLU A 437 11.94 -28.60 4.65
C GLU A 437 13.26 -28.38 5.39
N PHE A 438 13.65 -27.12 5.57
CA PHE A 438 14.89 -26.74 6.25
C PHE A 438 14.57 -25.84 7.43
N ALA A 439 15.10 -26.17 8.61
CA ALA A 439 15.04 -25.27 9.76
C ALA A 439 16.01 -24.10 9.53
N VAL A 440 15.50 -22.88 9.58
CA VAL A 440 16.29 -21.64 9.50
C VAL A 440 16.24 -20.98 10.87
N VAL A 441 17.42 -20.77 11.45
CA VAL A 441 17.60 -20.08 12.72
C VAL A 441 17.97 -18.62 12.44
N ASN A 442 17.49 -17.70 13.29
CA ASN A 442 17.92 -16.31 13.26
C ASN A 442 19.45 -16.24 13.39
N GLN A 443 20.11 -15.77 12.33
CA GLN A 443 21.56 -15.75 12.22
C GLN A 443 22.21 -14.86 13.27
N HIS A 444 21.55 -13.74 13.66
CA HIS A 444 22.07 -12.86 14.70
C HIS A 444 22.07 -13.55 16.06
N LEU A 445 20.96 -14.21 16.42
CA LEU A 445 20.87 -14.96 17.67
C LEU A 445 21.87 -16.12 17.70
N LEU A 446 21.97 -16.88 16.61
CA LEU A 446 22.91 -18.00 16.52
C LEU A 446 24.34 -17.51 16.74
N LYS A 447 24.73 -16.41 16.08
CA LYS A 447 26.04 -15.78 16.26
C LYS A 447 26.29 -15.38 17.72
N ASP A 448 25.34 -14.69 18.35
CA ASP A 448 25.45 -14.28 19.75
C ASP A 448 25.57 -15.47 20.72
N LEU A 449 24.85 -16.56 20.45
CA LEU A 449 24.94 -17.78 21.26
C LEU A 449 26.28 -18.50 21.05
N MET A 450 26.79 -18.54 19.82
CA MET A 450 28.09 -19.14 19.51
C MET A 450 29.22 -18.36 20.17
N GLU A 451 29.20 -17.03 20.11
CA GLU A 451 30.18 -16.15 20.75
C GLU A 451 30.20 -16.29 22.29
N ARG A 452 29.14 -16.84 22.88
CA ARG A 452 28.99 -17.08 24.32
C ARG A 452 29.13 -18.54 24.73
N ASP A 453 29.48 -19.43 23.80
CA ASP A 453 29.55 -20.89 24.02
C ASP A 453 28.23 -21.50 24.54
N LEU A 454 27.09 -20.95 24.10
CA LEU A 454 25.74 -21.38 24.51
C LEU A 454 25.03 -22.27 23.48
N VAL A 455 25.69 -22.64 22.39
CA VAL A 455 25.11 -23.53 21.37
C VAL A 455 25.50 -24.98 21.65
N CYS A 456 24.50 -25.86 21.77
CA CYS A 456 24.69 -27.31 21.80
C CYS A 456 24.22 -27.92 20.47
N LEU A 457 25.15 -28.35 19.61
CA LEU A 457 24.84 -28.88 18.27
C LEU A 457 24.64 -30.42 18.23
N SER A 458 24.37 -31.08 19.36
CA SER A 458 24.14 -32.51 19.33
C SER A 458 22.83 -32.85 18.61
N GLY A 459 22.91 -33.27 17.35
CA GLY A 459 21.80 -33.88 16.60
C GLY A 459 21.02 -32.98 15.62
N VAL A 460 21.53 -31.79 15.27
CA VAL A 460 20.87 -30.92 14.27
C VAL A 460 21.86 -30.54 13.17
N ASP A 461 21.65 -31.07 11.96
CA ASP A 461 22.31 -30.61 10.75
C ASP A 461 21.74 -29.23 10.38
N LEU A 462 22.38 -28.16 10.87
CA LEU A 462 22.05 -26.79 10.48
C LEU A 462 22.74 -26.46 9.15
N CYS A 463 21.95 -26.12 8.12
CA CYS A 463 22.50 -25.52 6.91
C CYS A 463 22.96 -24.08 7.21
N CYS A 464 24.19 -23.92 7.69
CA CYS A 464 24.90 -22.65 7.58
C CYS A 464 25.33 -22.49 6.12
N SER A 465 24.62 -21.68 5.34
CA SER A 465 25.15 -21.23 4.05
C SER A 465 26.17 -20.14 4.32
N ASP A 466 27.45 -20.48 4.27
CA ASP A 466 28.53 -19.51 4.11
C ASP A 466 28.31 -18.79 2.77
N ASN A 467 28.00 -17.49 2.82
CA ASN A 467 28.22 -16.52 1.75
C ASN A 467 28.31 -15.11 2.34
#